data_AF-E9J221-F1
#
_entry.id   AF-E9J221-F1
#
_cell.length_a   1.000
_cell.length_b   1.000
_cell.length_c   1.000
_cell.angle_alpha   90.00
_cell.angle_beta   90.00
_cell.angle_gamma   90.00
#
_symmetry.space_group_name_H-M   'P 1'
#
loop_
_entity.id
_entity.type
_entity.pdbx_description
1 polymer ?
#
loop_
_entity_poly.entity_id
_entity_poly.type
_entity_poly.pdbx_seq_one_letter_code
_entity_poly.pdbx_strand_id
1 'polypeptide(L)'
;MSSKKLYDVSPEQREIALWRDAKRMQLRQMYLKDAGHPTKSLLFDTGIYRFAAAKTTYEKYFIPTALNYITRVGFIAALVVVTAVTIKKTRDAKEHLYRTGQIDYASRNHRF
;
A
#
# COMPACT_ATOMS: atom_id res chain seq x y z
N MET A 1 12.02 36.19 22.82
CA MET A 1 12.25 35.39 21.60
C MET A 1 11.17 35.72 20.57
N SER A 2 11.45 36.64 19.64
CA SER A 2 10.54 36.95 18.54
C SER A 2 11.03 36.22 17.30
N SER A 3 10.55 35.01 17.07
CA SER A 3 10.90 34.17 15.91
C SER A 3 10.11 34.56 14.66
N LYS A 4 9.91 35.85 14.41
CA LYS A 4 9.33 36.32 13.15
C LYS A 4 10.38 36.18 12.04
N LYS A 5 10.53 34.96 11.52
CA LYS A 5 11.09 34.75 10.18
C LYS A 5 10.14 35.44 9.22
N LEU A 6 10.47 36.66 8.78
CA LEU A 6 9.89 37.21 7.56
C LEU A 6 10.35 36.28 6.44
N TYR A 7 9.45 35.44 5.95
CA TYR A 7 9.70 34.80 4.66
C TYR A 7 9.49 35.89 3.63
N ASP A 8 10.54 36.23 2.89
CA ASP A 8 10.43 37.02 1.66
C ASP A 8 9.69 36.15 0.64
N VAL A 9 8.36 36.09 0.76
CA VAL A 9 7.51 35.42 -0.23
C VAL A 9 7.47 36.31 -1.45
N SER A 10 7.86 35.75 -2.60
CA SER A 10 7.66 36.43 -3.87
C SER A 10 6.17 36.72 -4.08
N PRO A 11 5.81 37.74 -4.88
CA PRO A 11 4.41 38.02 -5.22
C PRO A 11 3.66 36.77 -5.72
N GLU A 12 4.31 35.95 -6.55
CA GLU A 12 3.76 34.69 -7.06
C GLU A 12 3.49 33.66 -5.94
N GLN A 13 4.42 33.50 -5.00
CA GLN A 13 4.24 32.57 -3.88
C GLN A 13 3.10 33.02 -2.96
N ARG A 14 2.94 34.33 -2.79
CA ARG A 14 1.83 34.90 -2.02
C ARG A 14 0.48 34.60 -2.69
N GLU A 15 0.39 34.74 -4.02
CA GLU A 15 -0.82 34.40 -4.77
C GLU A 15 -1.17 32.92 -4.63
N ILE A 16 -0.19 32.02 -4.75
CA ILE A 16 -0.39 30.58 -4.56
C ILE A 16 -0.87 30.28 -3.13
N ALA A 17 -0.30 30.93 -2.12
CA ALA A 17 -0.70 30.74 -0.73
C ALA A 17 -2.15 31.19 -0.49
N LEU A 18 -2.52 32.37 -0.99
CA LEU A 18 -3.88 32.89 -0.91
C LEU A 18 -4.87 31.99 -1.64
N TRP A 19 -4.52 31.49 -2.82
CA TRP A 19 -5.35 30.55 -3.58
C TRP A 19 -5.57 29.24 -2.82
N ARG A 20 -4.51 28.66 -2.24
CA ARG A 20 -4.60 27.44 -1.41
C ARG A 20 -5.48 27.65 -0.18
N ASP A 21 -5.34 28.80 0.47
CA ASP A 21 -6.13 29.12 1.66
C ASP A 21 -7.60 29.33 1.32
N ALA A 22 -7.90 30.08 0.25
CA ALA A 22 -9.24 30.24 -0.27
C ALA A 22 -9.88 28.87 -0.60
N LYS A 23 -9.13 27.96 -1.22
CA LYS A 23 -9.62 26.61 -1.51
C LYS A 23 -9.90 25.81 -0.24
N ARG A 24 -9.04 25.89 0.76
CA ARG A 24 -9.23 25.24 2.07
C ARG A 24 -10.47 25.78 2.78
N MET A 25 -10.68 27.10 2.75
CA MET A 25 -11.87 27.72 3.33
C MET A 25 -13.14 27.24 2.64
N GLN A 26 -13.16 27.17 1.30
CA GLN A 26 -14.30 26.63 0.55
C GLN A 26 -14.62 25.18 0.95
N LEU A 27 -13.62 24.30 0.99
CA LEU A 27 -13.80 22.90 1.40
C LEU A 27 -14.31 22.80 2.84
N ARG A 28 -13.78 23.62 3.76
CA ARG A 28 -14.22 23.66 5.15
C ARG A 28 -15.67 24.12 5.28
N GLN A 29 -16.09 25.13 4.52
CA GLN A 29 -17.47 25.60 4.52
C GLN A 29 -18.43 24.51 4.03
N MET A 30 -18.08 23.79 2.96
CA MET A 30 -18.87 22.66 2.49
C MET A 30 -18.98 21.55 3.55
N TYR A 31 -17.86 21.22 4.21
CA TYR A 31 -17.85 20.27 5.32
C TYR A 31 -18.78 20.71 6.47
N LEU A 32 -18.64 21.95 6.94
CA LEU A 32 -19.43 22.46 8.06
C LEU A 32 -20.93 22.52 7.74
N LYS A 33 -21.28 22.87 6.49
CA LYS A 33 -22.67 22.86 6.01
C LYS A 33 -23.29 21.47 6.10
N ASP A 34 -22.53 20.44 5.75
CA ASP A 34 -23.02 19.07 5.71
C ASP A 34 -22.96 18.37 7.06
N ALA A 35 -21.93 18.66 7.87
CA ALA A 35 -21.73 18.06 9.20
C ALA A 35 -22.81 18.48 10.21
N GLY A 36 -23.34 19.71 10.09
CA GLY A 36 -24.42 20.21 10.95
C GLY A 36 -25.83 19.87 10.46
N HIS A 37 -25.99 19.14 9.35
CA HIS A 37 -27.28 18.93 8.74
C HIS A 37 -28.03 17.75 9.42
N PRO A 38 -29.22 17.98 10.01
CA PRO A 38 -29.88 17.00 10.89
C PRO A 38 -30.34 15.71 10.17
N THR A 39 -30.52 15.75 8.85
CA THR A 39 -30.97 14.60 8.04
C THR A 39 -29.85 13.91 7.26
N LYS A 40 -28.61 14.43 7.27
CA LYS A 40 -27.49 13.79 6.58
C LYS A 40 -26.77 12.86 7.54
N SER A 41 -26.91 11.55 7.32
CA SER A 41 -26.26 10.52 8.14
C SER A 41 -24.81 10.24 7.74
N LEU A 42 -24.43 10.49 6.49
CA LEU A 42 -23.08 10.25 5.97
C LEU A 42 -22.49 11.53 5.38
N LEU A 43 -21.30 11.88 5.83
CA LEU A 43 -20.52 12.97 5.27
C LEU A 43 -19.72 12.47 4.05
N PHE A 44 -20.12 12.92 2.86
CA PHE A 44 -19.49 12.49 1.61
C PHE A 44 -18.29 13.38 1.26
N ASP A 45 -17.07 12.93 1.58
CA ASP A 45 -15.85 13.63 1.18
C ASP A 45 -15.37 13.18 -0.21
N THR A 46 -15.62 14.03 -1.22
CA THR A 46 -15.19 13.79 -2.61
C THR A 46 -13.69 13.48 -2.75
N GLY A 47 -12.83 14.01 -1.89
CA GLY A 47 -11.38 13.76 -1.92
C GLY A 47 -11.05 12.32 -1.55
N ILE A 48 -11.67 11.81 -0.48
CA ILE A 48 -11.50 10.43 -0.03
C ILE A 48 -12.03 9.46 -1.11
N TYR A 49 -13.20 9.73 -1.66
CA TYR A 49 -13.77 8.88 -2.72
C TYR A 49 -12.92 8.88 -3.99
N ARG A 50 -12.38 10.03 -4.40
CA ARG A 50 -11.46 10.09 -5.56
C ARG A 50 -10.17 9.33 -5.29
N PHE A 51 -9.62 9.42 -4.09
CA PHE A 51 -8.44 8.65 -3.70
C PHE A 51 -8.71 7.14 -3.71
N ALA A 52 -9.84 6.72 -3.14
CA ALA A 52 -10.28 5.32 -3.17
C ALA A 52 -10.47 4.83 -4.62
N ALA A 53 -11.14 5.63 -5.47
CA ALA A 53 -11.34 5.33 -6.88
C ALA A 53 -10.02 5.26 -7.67
N ALA A 54 -9.07 6.16 -7.42
CA ALA A 54 -7.76 6.11 -8.03
C ALA A 54 -6.99 4.83 -7.64
N LYS A 55 -7.10 4.42 -6.37
CA LYS A 55 -6.51 3.17 -5.87
C LYS A 55 -7.13 1.92 -6.48
N THR A 56 -8.40 1.92 -6.84
CA THR A 56 -9.04 0.76 -7.47
C THR A 56 -8.86 0.75 -8.99
N THR A 57 -8.66 1.92 -9.61
CA THR A 57 -8.51 2.05 -11.07
C THR A 57 -7.06 2.07 -11.55
N TYR A 58 -6.07 2.01 -10.64
CA TYR A 58 -4.65 2.08 -10.99
C TYR A 58 -4.22 1.05 -12.06
N GLU A 59 -4.81 -0.15 -12.07
CA GLU A 59 -4.52 -1.20 -13.05
C GLU A 59 -4.94 -0.82 -14.46
N LYS A 60 -6.01 -0.03 -14.62
CA LYS A 60 -6.48 0.45 -15.93
C LYS A 60 -5.49 1.38 -16.61
N TYR A 61 -4.66 2.05 -15.81
CA TYR A 61 -3.62 2.98 -16.29
C TYR A 61 -2.24 2.33 -16.35
N PHE A 62 -2.16 1.00 -16.23
CA PHE A 62 -0.90 0.29 -16.33
C PHE A 62 -0.36 0.32 -17.76
N ILE A 63 0.84 0.87 -17.93
CA ILE A 63 1.58 0.82 -19.19
C ILE A 63 2.54 -0.38 -19.12
N PRO A 64 2.38 -1.39 -20.00
CA PRO A 64 3.22 -2.58 -20.01
C PRO A 64 4.60 -2.27 -20.58
N THR A 65 5.46 -1.66 -19.77
CA THR A 65 6.89 -1.52 -20.06
C THR A 65 7.63 -2.79 -19.63
N ALA A 66 8.69 -3.18 -20.35
CA ALA A 66 9.48 -4.36 -20.03
C ALA A 66 9.96 -4.39 -18.56
N LEU A 67 10.47 -3.27 -18.05
CA LEU A 67 10.89 -3.13 -16.65
C LEU A 67 9.72 -3.34 -15.67
N ASN A 68 8.55 -2.78 -15.96
CA ASN A 68 7.37 -2.92 -15.12
C ASN A 68 6.82 -4.36 -15.10
N TYR A 69 6.89 -5.05 -16.23
CA TYR A 69 6.50 -6.45 -16.33
C TYR A 69 7.46 -7.35 -15.55
N ILE A 70 8.77 -7.22 -15.78
CA ILE A 70 9.80 -8.03 -15.13
C ILE A 70 9.77 -7.82 -13.61
N THR A 71 9.60 -6.59 -13.13
CA THR A 71 9.54 -6.32 -11.68
C THR A 71 8.33 -6.99 -11.03
N ARG A 72 7.14 -6.89 -11.63
CA ARG A 72 5.91 -7.50 -11.08
C ARG A 72 5.92 -9.01 -11.16
N VAL A 73 6.14 -9.56 -12.35
CA VAL A 73 6.10 -11.00 -12.59
C VAL A 73 7.31 -11.69 -11.99
N GLY A 74 8.49 -11.09 -12.12
CA GLY A 74 9.73 -11.61 -11.56
C GLY A 74 9.69 -11.65 -10.03
N PHE A 75 9.10 -10.66 -9.37
CA PHE A 75 8.92 -10.69 -7.91
C PHE A 75 8.02 -11.85 -7.47
N ILE A 76 6.88 -12.03 -8.13
CA ILE A 76 5.96 -13.15 -7.84
C ILE A 76 6.64 -14.50 -8.11
N ALA A 77 7.26 -14.65 -9.28
CA ALA A 77 7.95 -15.87 -9.67
C ALA A 77 9.10 -16.20 -8.70
N ALA A 78 9.87 -15.21 -8.28
CA ALA A 78 10.94 -15.38 -7.30
C ALA A 78 10.41 -15.90 -5.96
N LEU A 79 9.31 -15.34 -5.44
CA LEU A 79 8.69 -15.83 -4.20
C LEU A 79 8.22 -17.28 -4.33
N VAL A 80 7.60 -17.64 -5.45
CA VAL A 80 7.16 -19.02 -5.73
C VAL A 80 8.35 -19.98 -5.77
N VAL A 81 9.41 -19.62 -6.50
CA VAL A 81 10.62 -20.45 -6.65
C VAL A 81 11.32 -20.62 -5.30
N VAL A 82 11.52 -19.54 -4.54
CA VAL A 82 12.16 -19.59 -3.22
C VAL A 82 11.36 -20.51 -2.28
N THR A 83 10.04 -20.37 -2.26
CA THR A 83 9.17 -21.22 -1.43
C THR A 83 9.26 -22.68 -1.86
N ALA A 84 9.18 -22.98 -3.17
CA ALA A 84 9.26 -24.33 -3.69
C ALA A 84 10.61 -25.00 -3.39
N VAL A 85 11.73 -24.29 -3.56
CA VAL A 85 13.07 -24.80 -3.24
C VAL A 85 13.23 -25.06 -1.74
N THR A 86 12.72 -24.17 -0.90
CA THR A 86 12.78 -24.33 0.56
C THR A 86 11.98 -25.55 1.02
N ILE A 87 10.77 -25.73 0.50
CA ILE A 87 9.94 -26.91 0.78
C ILE A 87 10.64 -28.19 0.30
N LYS A 88 11.19 -28.18 -0.93
CA LYS A 88 11.90 -29.34 -1.47
C LYS A 88 13.10 -29.73 -0.62
N LYS A 89 13.99 -28.77 -0.32
CA LYS A 89 15.19 -29.01 0.50
C LYS A 89 14.85 -29.54 1.89
N THR A 90 13.85 -28.95 2.54
CA THR A 90 13.44 -29.39 3.88
C THR A 90 12.81 -30.78 3.85
N ARG A 91 12.07 -31.12 2.79
CA ARG A 91 11.51 -32.46 2.61
C ARG A 91 12.59 -33.50 2.34
N ASP A 92 13.50 -33.21 1.41
CA ASP A 92 14.59 -34.12 1.03
C ASP A 92 15.52 -34.39 2.23
N ALA A 93 15.81 -33.36 3.03
CA ALA A 93 16.58 -33.53 4.27
C ALA A 93 15.87 -34.42 5.29
N LYS A 94 14.56 -34.21 5.53
CA LYS A 94 13.78 -35.07 6.42
C LYS A 94 13.71 -36.51 5.91
N GLU A 95 13.51 -36.69 4.61
CA GLU A 95 13.46 -38.01 3.98
C GLU A 95 14.80 -38.75 4.09
N HIS A 96 15.93 -38.04 3.94
CA HIS A 96 17.25 -38.60 4.16
C HIS A 96 17.41 -39.13 5.60
N LEU A 97 16.96 -38.38 6.61
CA LEU A 97 16.99 -38.81 8.02
C LEU A 97 16.13 -40.07 8.24
N TYR A 98 14.98 -40.17 7.57
CA TYR A 98 14.11 -41.35 7.66
C TYR A 98 14.71 -42.58 6.98
N ARG A 99 15.37 -42.42 5.83
CA ARG A 99 15.97 -43.51 5.05
C ARG A 99 17.27 -44.05 5.66
N THR A 100 18.06 -43.17 6.28
CA THR A 100 19.30 -43.56 6.98
C THR A 100 19.07 -44.16 8.35
N GLY A 101 17.84 -44.16 8.87
CA GLY A 101 17.51 -44.69 10.18
C GLY A 101 18.00 -43.82 11.35
N GLN A 102 18.43 -42.58 11.09
CA GLN A 102 18.83 -41.63 12.14
C GLN A 102 17.65 -41.23 13.04
N ILE A 103 16.41 -41.44 12.57
CA ILE A 103 15.18 -41.18 13.33
C ILE A 103 14.39 -42.47 13.47
N ASP A 104 14.13 -42.87 14.72
CA ASP A 104 13.31 -44.01 15.07
C ASP A 104 11.90 -43.88 14.54
N TYR A 105 11.32 -45.00 14.09
CA TYR A 105 9.97 -45.03 13.53
C TYR A 105 8.90 -44.45 14.48
N ALA A 106 9.03 -44.70 15.78
CA ALA A 106 8.11 -44.21 16.81
C ALA A 106 8.16 -42.70 17.03
N SER A 107 9.25 -42.03 16.63
CA SER A 107 9.45 -40.58 16.78
C SER A 107 9.04 -39.78 15.53
N ARG A 108 8.60 -40.45 14.46
CA ARG A 108 8.17 -39.80 13.21
C ARG A 108 6.82 -39.11 13.40
N ASN A 109 6.75 -37.84 12.97
CA ASN A 109 5.53 -37.03 13.02
C ASN A 109 4.45 -37.51 12.05
N HIS A 110 4.86 -38.05 10.91
CA HIS A 110 3.99 -38.74 9.95
C HIS A 110 4.24 -40.24 10.11
N ARG A 111 3.17 -41.01 10.27
CA ARG A 111 3.20 -42.48 10.29
C ARG A 111 2.01 -42.95 9.45
N PHE A 112 2.28 -43.13 8.16
CA PHE A 112 1.29 -43.31 7.09
C PHE A 112 0.40 -42.10 6.84
#